data_AF-A0A0S4TZX6-F1
#
_entry.id   AF-A0A0S4TZX6-F1
#
_cell.length_a   1.000
_cell.length_b   1.000
_cell.length_c   1.000
_cell.angle_alpha   90.00
_cell.angle_beta   90.00
_cell.angle_gamma   90.00
#
_symmetry.space_group_name_H-M   'P 1'
#
loop_
_entity.id
_entity.type
_entity.pdbx_description
1 polymer ?
#
loop_
_entity_poly.entity_id
_entity_poly.type
_entity_poly.pdbx_seq_one_letter_code
_entity_poly.pdbx_strand_id
1 'polypeptide(L)'
;MRYGIAPPLAIPQKTGAAPRVVRFFLDSAHGEQFGDEVLNAIGLGLEGTINCVIEEWMKRAVDEKTAKAFGIRPGPSYLMSHLIAGAIEVRMLGDLA
;
A
#
# COMPACT_ATOMS: atom_id res chain seq x y z
N MET A 1 -3.75 1.71 19.58
CA MET A 1 -3.70 0.23 19.48
C MET A 1 -5.06 -0.27 19.04
N ARG A 2 -5.27 -0.52 17.73
CA ARG A 2 -6.47 -1.18 17.21
C ARG A 2 -6.04 -2.20 16.15
N TYR A 3 -6.45 -3.45 16.42
CA TYR A 3 -6.43 -4.67 15.61
C TYR A 3 -5.08 -5.23 15.12
N GLY A 4 -4.62 -6.24 15.88
CA GLY A 4 -3.67 -7.25 15.46
C GLY A 4 -4.29 -8.24 14.47
N ILE A 5 -4.62 -7.75 13.28
CA ILE A 5 -4.70 -8.59 12.09
C ILE A 5 -3.33 -8.46 11.44
N ALA A 6 -2.58 -9.55 11.34
CA ALA A 6 -1.34 -9.54 10.58
C ALA A 6 -1.65 -8.95 9.19
N PRO A 7 -0.92 -7.94 8.71
CA PRO A 7 -1.17 -7.42 7.36
C PRO A 7 -1.08 -8.62 6.40
N PRO A 8 -1.97 -8.72 5.40
CA PRO A 8 -1.89 -9.81 4.43
C PRO A 8 -0.46 -9.90 3.91
N LEU A 9 0.21 -11.05 4.17
CA LEU A 9 1.61 -11.26 3.81
C LEU A 9 1.84 -11.14 2.30
N ALA A 10 0.75 -11.12 1.51
CA ALA A 10 0.74 -10.91 0.07
C ALA A 10 1.47 -9.62 -0.35
N ILE A 11 1.30 -8.48 0.34
CA ILE A 11 1.99 -7.23 -0.05
C ILE A 11 3.51 -7.37 0.15
N PRO A 12 4.04 -7.73 1.33
CA PRO A 12 5.47 -7.98 1.51
C PRO A 12 6.03 -9.01 0.52
N GLN A 13 5.31 -10.10 0.26
CA GLN A 13 5.75 -11.16 -0.65
C GLN A 13 5.84 -10.70 -2.12
N LYS A 14 4.87 -9.91 -2.59
CA LYS A 14 4.82 -9.42 -3.99
C LYS A 14 5.73 -8.23 -4.24
N THR A 15 6.05 -7.45 -3.21
CA THR A 15 6.77 -6.17 -3.36
C THR A 15 8.18 -6.19 -2.78
N GLY A 16 8.50 -7.15 -1.90
CA GLY A 16 9.75 -7.16 -1.13
C GLY A 16 9.84 -6.07 -0.05
N ALA A 17 8.76 -5.32 0.18
CA ALA A 17 8.74 -4.26 1.18
C ALA A 17 8.84 -4.82 2.61
N ALA A 18 9.58 -4.11 3.47
CA ALA A 18 9.71 -4.48 4.87
C ALA A 18 8.34 -4.43 5.59
N PRO A 19 8.05 -5.34 6.53
CA PRO A 19 6.76 -5.39 7.22
C PRO A 19 6.34 -4.06 7.87
N ARG A 20 7.30 -3.32 8.45
CA ARG A 20 7.05 -2.00 9.05
C ARG A 20 6.59 -0.95 8.03
N VAL A 21 7.10 -1.01 6.81
CA VAL A 21 6.73 -0.09 5.72
C VAL A 21 5.32 -0.42 5.22
N VAL A 22 5.03 -1.71 5.06
CA VAL A 22 3.69 -2.17 4.70
C VAL A 22 2.68 -1.78 5.77
N ARG A 23 3.04 -1.91 7.06
CA ARG A 23 2.18 -1.49 8.15
C ARG A 23 1.91 0.03 8.12
N PHE A 24 2.96 0.84 7.95
CA PHE A 24 2.82 2.29 7.82
C PHE A 24 1.92 2.68 6.64
N PHE A 25 2.07 2.01 5.49
CA PHE A 25 1.18 2.20 4.34
C PHE A 25 -0.27 1.84 4.66
N LEU A 26 -0.52 0.68 5.27
CA LEU A 26 -1.87 0.22 5.61
C LEU A 26 -2.55 1.11 6.66
N ASP A 27 -1.78 1.72 7.56
CA ASP A 27 -2.28 2.68 8.55
C ASP A 27 -2.46 4.10 7.97
N SER A 28 -2.13 4.33 6.69
CA SER A 28 -2.30 5.63 6.01
C SER A 28 -3.66 5.75 5.31
N ALA A 29 -4.06 6.97 4.93
CA ALA A 29 -5.25 7.22 4.12
C ALA A 29 -5.24 6.46 2.77
N HIS A 30 -4.05 6.16 2.23
CA HIS A 30 -3.92 5.34 1.02
C HIS A 30 -4.17 3.85 1.30
N GLY A 31 -3.83 3.39 2.50
CA GLY A 31 -4.17 2.05 3.00
C GLY A 31 -5.69 1.89 3.18
N GLU A 32 -6.38 2.94 3.60
CA GLU A 32 -7.85 2.96 3.65
C GLU A 32 -8.46 2.83 2.25
N GLN A 33 -8.00 3.62 1.28
CA GLN A 33 -8.45 3.48 -0.11
C GLN A 33 -8.19 2.08 -0.68
N PHE A 34 -7.03 1.50 -0.38
CA PHE A 34 -6.72 0.11 -0.75
C PHE A 34 -7.72 -0.86 -0.11
N GLY A 35 -8.02 -0.69 1.18
CA GLY A 35 -9.00 -1.49 1.90
C GLY A 35 -10.41 -1.37 1.29
N ASP A 36 -10.83 -0.16 0.92
CA ASP A 36 -12.12 0.09 0.26
C ASP A 36 -12.20 -0.61 -1.11
N GLU A 37 -11.13 -0.57 -1.92
CA GLU A 37 -11.08 -1.31 -3.18
C GLU A 37 -11.14 -2.83 -2.97
N VAL A 38 -10.49 -3.36 -1.92
CA VAL A 38 -10.60 -4.78 -1.54
C VAL A 38 -12.03 -5.14 -1.13
N LEU A 39 -12.67 -4.32 -0.29
CA LEU A 39 -14.05 -4.55 0.16
C LEU A 39 -15.03 -4.50 -1.00
N ASN A 40 -14.88 -3.53 -1.91
CA ASN A 40 -15.74 -3.39 -3.08
C ASN A 40 -15.58 -4.55 -4.09
N ALA A 41 -14.41 -5.20 -4.11
CA ALA A 41 -14.13 -6.35 -4.96
C ALA A 41 -14.43 -7.70 -4.27
N ILE A 42 -15.00 -7.71 -3.06
CA ILE A 42 -15.21 -8.92 -2.27
C ILE A 42 -16.49 -9.66 -2.70
N GLY A 43 -16.38 -10.45 -3.77
CA GLY A 43 -17.50 -11.22 -4.31
C GLY A 43 -17.61 -12.65 -3.74
N LEU A 44 -16.49 -13.39 -3.68
CA LEU A 44 -16.49 -14.84 -3.40
C LEU A 44 -15.28 -15.35 -2.59
N GLY A 45 -14.38 -14.47 -2.14
CA GLY A 45 -13.24 -14.88 -1.30
C GLY A 45 -12.20 -13.78 -1.07
N LEU A 46 -11.86 -13.54 0.21
CA LEU A 46 -10.99 -12.44 0.63
C LEU A 46 -9.56 -12.52 0.05
N GLU A 47 -8.94 -13.71 0.09
CA GLU A 47 -7.54 -13.87 -0.32
C GLU A 47 -7.34 -13.63 -1.82
N GLY A 48 -8.21 -14.20 -2.66
CA GLY A 48 -8.19 -13.98 -4.10
C GLY A 48 -8.41 -12.52 -4.46
N THR A 49 -9.34 -11.86 -3.76
CA THR A 49 -9.60 -10.43 -3.95
C THR A 49 -8.39 -9.58 -3.56
N ILE A 50 -7.74 -9.82 -2.42
CA ILE A 50 -6.53 -9.09 -2.01
C ILE A 50 -5.44 -9.22 -3.09
N ASN A 51 -5.18 -10.45 -3.58
CA ASN A 51 -4.17 -10.68 -4.61
C ASN A 51 -4.52 -9.94 -5.92
N CYS A 52 -5.78 -9.96 -6.33
CA CYS A 52 -6.24 -9.24 -7.52
C CYS A 52 -6.04 -7.73 -7.37
N VAL A 53 -6.46 -7.13 -6.25
CA VAL A 53 -6.31 -5.70 -6.01
C VAL A 53 -4.84 -5.29 -5.94
N ILE A 54 -3.98 -6.10 -5.30
CA ILE A 54 -2.52 -5.88 -5.33
C ILE A 54 -2.00 -5.85 -6.76
N GLU A 55 -2.38 -6.80 -7.60
CA GLU A 55 -1.93 -6.86 -9.00
C GLU A 55 -2.42 -5.67 -9.82
N GLU A 56 -3.66 -5.24 -9.61
CA GLU A 56 -4.19 -4.05 -10.28
C GLU A 56 -3.46 -2.78 -9.83
N TRP A 57 -3.22 -2.61 -8.54
CA TRP A 57 -2.44 -1.48 -8.03
C TRP A 57 -0.98 -1.50 -8.49
N MET A 58 -0.42 -2.69 -8.73
CA MET A 58 0.91 -2.84 -9.31
C MET A 58 0.98 -2.47 -10.79
N LYS A 59 -0.11 -2.65 -11.55
CA LYS A 59 -0.18 -2.32 -12.99
C LYS A 59 -0.55 -0.87 -13.28
N ARG A 60 -1.23 -0.20 -12.35
CA ARG A 60 -1.64 1.20 -12.50
C ARG A 60 -0.42 2.11 -12.38
N ALA A 61 -0.13 2.87 -13.43
CA ALA A 61 0.88 3.92 -13.39
C ALA A 61 0.39 5.13 -12.58
N VAL A 62 1.33 5.79 -11.89
CA VAL A 62 1.10 7.07 -11.21
C VAL A 62 1.61 8.17 -12.13
N ASP A 63 0.68 8.90 -12.75
CA ASP A 63 1.01 10.11 -13.51
C ASP A 63 1.36 11.28 -12.58
N GLU A 64 1.87 12.37 -13.15
CA GLU A 64 2.30 13.53 -12.36
C GLU A 64 1.16 14.20 -11.58
N LYS A 65 -0.05 14.22 -12.17
CA LYS A 65 -1.23 14.81 -11.54
C LYS A 65 -1.59 14.05 -10.26
N THR A 66 -1.63 12.73 -10.37
CA THR A 66 -1.91 11.79 -9.29
C THR A 66 -0.81 11.85 -8.24
N ALA A 67 0.45 11.81 -8.67
CA ALA A 67 1.61 11.93 -7.80
C ALA A 67 1.53 13.20 -6.93
N LYS A 68 1.20 14.34 -7.54
CA LYS A 68 1.04 15.62 -6.83
C LYS A 68 -0.16 15.61 -5.88
N ALA A 69 -1.28 15.03 -6.27
CA ALA A 69 -2.47 14.94 -5.44
C ALA A 69 -2.23 14.12 -4.16
N PHE A 70 -1.43 13.06 -4.27
CA PHE A 70 -1.15 12.13 -3.18
C PHE A 70 0.19 12.38 -2.47
N GLY A 71 1.00 13.37 -2.90
CA GLY A 71 2.30 13.65 -2.30
C GLY A 71 3.34 12.54 -2.48
N ILE A 72 3.18 11.72 -3.53
CA ILE A 72 4.06 10.57 -3.83
C ILE A 72 4.88 10.83 -5.10
N ARG A 73 5.86 9.96 -5.37
CA ARG A 73 6.62 10.02 -6.63
C ARG A 73 5.82 9.39 -7.78
N PRO A 74 5.82 9.98 -9.00
CA PRO A 74 5.32 9.29 -10.18
C PRO A 74 6.10 8.01 -10.45
N GLY A 75 5.46 7.03 -11.07
CA GLY A 75 6.07 5.72 -11.26
C GLY A 75 5.17 4.72 -11.97
N PRO A 76 5.72 3.57 -12.37
CA PRO A 76 5.00 2.57 -13.14
C PRO A 76 3.97 1.78 -12.32
N SER A 77 4.03 1.87 -10.99
CA SER A 77 3.18 1.10 -10.08
C SER A 77 2.69 1.99 -8.94
N TYR A 78 1.37 2.06 -8.81
CA TYR A 78 0.68 2.79 -7.75
C TYR A 78 1.09 2.28 -6.38
N LEU A 79 1.07 0.96 -6.17
CA LEU A 79 1.45 0.34 -4.91
C LEU A 79 2.92 0.62 -4.55
N MET A 80 3.84 0.48 -5.50
CA MET A 80 5.27 0.74 -5.23
C MET A 80 5.54 2.20 -4.90
N SER A 81 4.90 3.14 -5.59
CA SER A 81 5.04 4.57 -5.30
C SER A 81 4.63 4.90 -3.85
N HIS A 82 3.55 4.31 -3.34
CA HIS A 82 3.11 4.50 -1.96
C HIS A 82 4.03 3.83 -0.94
N LEU A 83 4.50 2.60 -1.23
CA LEU A 83 5.43 1.90 -0.35
C LEU A 83 6.78 2.61 -0.24
N ILE A 84 7.27 3.22 -1.32
CA ILE A 84 8.49 4.04 -1.30
C ILE A 84 8.29 5.29 -0.44
N ALA A 85 7.16 5.98 -0.58
CA ALA A 85 6.83 7.14 0.25
C ALA A 85 6.79 6.74 1.73
N GLY A 86 6.09 5.65 2.07
CA GLY A 86 6.06 5.12 3.44
C GLY A 86 7.43 4.70 3.95
N ALA A 87 8.31 4.16 3.11
CA ALA A 87 9.67 3.79 3.51
C ALA A 87 10.52 5.00 3.91
N ILE A 88 10.35 6.13 3.21
CA ILE A 88 11.03 7.38 3.53
C ILE A 88 10.52 7.93 4.86
N GLU A 89 9.20 7.98 5.04
CA GLU A 89 8.58 8.44 6.30
C GLU A 89 9.01 7.59 7.49
N VAL A 90 8.93 6.26 7.36
CA VAL A 90 9.37 5.33 8.43
C VAL A 90 10.85 5.53 8.76
N ARG A 91 11.70 5.81 7.76
CA ARG A 91 13.11 6.10 7.99
C ARG A 91 13.27 7.42 8.75
N MET A 92 12.60 8.49 8.31
CA MET A 92 12.69 9.81 8.95
C MET A 92 12.17 9.76 10.39
N LEU A 93 11.04 9.11 10.65
CA LEU A 93 10.51 8.94 12.00
C LEU A 93 11.41 8.08 12.88
N GLY A 94 12.06 7.06 12.30
CA GLY A 94 13.03 6.23 13.01
C GLY A 94 14.34 6.97 13.35
N ASP A 95 14.73 7.95 12.54
CA ASP A 95 15.88 8.81 12.79
C ASP A 95 15.57 9.94 13.81
N LEU A 96 14.29 10.15 14.15
CA LEU A 96 13.80 11.16 15.11
C LEU A 96 13.47 10.60 16.50
N ALA A 97 13.64 9.28 16.72
CA ALA A 97 13.37 8.57 17.97
C ALA A 97 14.66 8.18 18.70
#